data_AF-A0A3N5V5U9-F1
#
_entry.id   AF-A0A3N5V5U9-F1
#
_cell.length_a   1.000
_cell.length_b   1.000
_cell.length_c   1.000
_cell.angle_alpha   90.00
_cell.angle_beta   90.00
_cell.angle_gamma   90.00
#
_symmetry.space_group_name_H-M   'P 1'
#
loop_
_entity.id
_entity.type
_entity.pdbx_description
1 polymer ?
#
loop_
_entity_poly.entity_id
_entity_poly.type
_entity_poly.pdbx_seq_one_letter_code
_entity_poly.pdbx_strand_id
1 'polypeptide(L)' 'MALAHSYSSVKDFEGCPRRYHEVRILKKFKSQDTEATLYGTAVHKAFEDYIRDDTPLPA' A
#
# COMPACT_ATOMS: atom_id res chain seq x y z
N MET A 1 -4.26 19.61 -13.02
CA MET A 1 -4.43 18.21 -12.59
C MET A 1 -3.04 17.61 -12.48
N ALA A 2 -2.48 17.51 -11.28
CA ALA A 2 -1.14 16.93 -11.11
C ALA A 2 -1.24 15.41 -11.28
N LEU A 3 -0.36 14.81 -12.08
CA LEU A 3 -0.20 13.34 -12.06
C LEU A 3 0.41 12.96 -10.70
N ALA A 4 -0.44 12.67 -9.74
CA ALA A 4 -0.02 12.18 -8.42
C ALA A 4 0.43 10.72 -8.55
N HIS A 5 1.73 10.52 -8.80
CA HIS A 5 2.36 9.21 -8.77
C HIS A 5 3.07 9.00 -7.43
N SER A 6 2.78 7.89 -6.76
CA SER A 6 3.62 7.42 -5.66
C SER A 6 4.89 6.77 -6.21
N TYR A 7 5.97 6.76 -5.43
CA TYR A 7 7.20 6.05 -5.79
C TYR A 7 6.93 4.57 -6.15
N SER A 8 6.06 3.89 -5.39
CA SER A 8 5.63 2.53 -5.67
C SER A 8 4.87 2.38 -6.99
N SER A 9 4.14 3.42 -7.43
CA SER A 9 3.44 3.40 -8.73
C SER A 9 4.40 3.48 -9.91
N VAL A 10 5.49 4.26 -9.78
CA VAL A 10 6.54 4.35 -10.79
C VAL A 10 7.26 3.01 -10.92
N LYS A 11 7.66 2.42 -9.79
CA LYS A 11 8.27 1.08 -9.75
C LYS A 11 7.38 0.00 -10.39
N ASP A 12 6.07 0.05 -10.15
CA ASP A 12 5.13 -0.90 -10.75
C ASP A 12 5.08 -0.77 -12.27
N PHE A 13 5.11 0.46 -12.79
CA PHE A 13 5.20 0.73 -14.23
C PHE A 13 6.53 0.28 -14.83
N GLU A 14 7.66 0.63 -14.20
CA GLU A 14 9.00 0.21 -14.61
C GLU A 14 9.13 -1.32 -14.70
N GLY A 15 8.51 -2.04 -13.75
CA GLY A 15 8.51 -3.50 -13.74
C GLY A 15 7.67 -4.12 -14.86
N CYS A 16 6.47 -3.58 -15.12
CA CYS A 16 5.63 -4.02 -16.25
C CYS A 16 4.56 -2.97 -16.61
N PRO A 17 4.72 -2.23 -17.74
CA PRO A 17 3.77 -1.21 -18.16
C PRO A 17 2.35 -1.75 -18.39
N ARG A 18 2.25 -2.98 -18.92
CA ARG A 18 0.96 -3.63 -19.15
C ARG A 18 0.24 -3.95 -17.85
N ARG A 19 0.94 -4.51 -16.85
CA ARG A 19 0.36 -4.79 -15.53
C ARG A 19 -0.14 -3.50 -14.89
N TYR A 20 0.69 -2.47 -14.88
CA TYR A 20 0.34 -1.15 -14.36
C TYR A 20 -0.95 -0.62 -15.02
N HIS A 21 -1.04 -0.69 -16.36
CA HIS A 21 -2.21 -0.23 -17.09
C HIS A 21 -3.48 -1.04 -16.75
N GLU A 22 -3.40 -2.36 -16.75
CA GLU A 22 -4.55 -3.23 -16.47
C GLU A 22 -5.06 -3.11 -15.01
N VAL A 23 -4.15 -2.93 -14.04
CA VAL A 23 -4.47 -2.88 -12.61
C VAL A 23 -4.81 -1.47 -12.13
N ARG A 24 -4.01 -0.46 -12.48
CA ARG A 24 -4.15 0.91 -11.92
C ARG A 24 -4.97 1.85 -12.78
N ILE A 25 -4.95 1.69 -14.10
CA ILE A 25 -5.70 2.54 -15.04
C ILE A 25 -7.06 1.93 -15.36
N LEU A 26 -7.07 0.72 -15.93
CA LEU A 26 -8.31 0.02 -16.31
C LEU A 26 -9.02 -0.66 -15.13
N LYS A 27 -8.30 -0.92 -14.04
CA LYS A 27 -8.82 -1.55 -12.80
C LYS A 27 -9.53 -2.90 -13.04
N LYS A 28 -9.07 -3.68 -14.03
CA LYS A 28 -9.66 -4.99 -14.34
C LYS A 28 -9.34 -6.05 -13.30
N PHE A 29 -8.23 -5.90 -12.60
CA PHE A 29 -7.76 -6.83 -11.58
C PHE A 29 -7.58 -6.06 -10.27
N LYS A 30 -8.13 -6.61 -9.18
CA LYS A 30 -7.95 -6.06 -7.84
C LYS A 30 -6.83 -6.83 -7.14
N SER A 31 -5.87 -6.11 -6.56
CA SER A 31 -4.96 -6.70 -5.57
C SER A 31 -5.78 -7.15 -4.36
N GLN A 32 -5.54 -8.37 -3.92
CA GLN A 32 -6.13 -8.90 -2.69
C GLN A 32 -5.12 -8.75 -1.56
N ASP A 33 -5.64 -8.54 -0.36
CA ASP A 33 -4.81 -8.54 0.83
C ASP A 33 -4.29 -9.96 1.09
N THR A 34 -3.01 -10.03 1.38
CA THR A 34 -2.33 -11.22 1.89
C THR A 34 -2.13 -11.11 3.39
N GLU A 35 -1.86 -12.22 4.06
CA GLU A 35 -1.53 -12.22 5.50
C GLU A 35 -0.38 -11.26 5.82
N ALA A 36 0.65 -11.22 4.97
CA ALA A 36 1.79 -10.31 5.15
C ALA A 36 1.41 -8.83 5.03
N THR A 37 0.55 -8.47 4.07
CA THR A 37 0.09 -7.07 3.92
C THR A 37 -0.85 -6.64 5.06
N LEU A 38 -1.69 -7.56 5.54
CA LEU A 38 -2.55 -7.31 6.70
C LEU A 38 -1.73 -7.12 7.97
N TYR A 39 -0.75 -8.00 8.19
CA TYR A 39 0.18 -7.89 9.32
C TYR A 39 0.95 -6.57 9.27
N GLY A 40 1.53 -6.21 8.11
CA GLY A 40 2.24 -4.93 7.97
C GLY A 40 1.34 -3.72 8.26
N THR A 41 0.07 -3.75 7.82
CA THR A 41 -0.90 -2.69 8.12
C THR A 41 -1.18 -2.59 9.62
N ALA A 42 -1.34 -3.72 10.31
CA ALA A 42 -1.55 -3.75 11.75
C ALA A 42 -0.34 -3.19 12.52
N VAL A 43 0.87 -3.54 12.09
CA VAL A 43 2.12 -3.04 12.69
C VAL A 43 2.25 -1.51 12.51
N HIS A 44 2.03 -0.99 11.30
CA HIS A 44 2.07 0.45 11.06
C HIS A 44 1.08 1.20 11.95
N LYS A 45 -0.17 0.70 12.05
CA LYS A 45 -1.19 1.32 12.89
C LYS A 45 -0.81 1.29 14.38
N ALA A 46 -0.29 0.17 14.88
CA ALA A 46 0.14 0.06 16.27
C ALA A 46 1.20 1.12 16.62
N PHE A 47 2.15 1.37 15.71
CA PHE A 47 3.15 2.43 15.90
C PHE A 47 2.56 3.84 15.80
N GLU A 48 1.63 4.08 14.87
CA GLU A 48 0.93 5.37 14.78
C GLU A 48 0.19 5.70 16.07
N ASP A 49 -0.57 4.75 16.61
CA ASP A 49 -1.35 4.92 17.83
C ASP A 49 -0.45 5.03 19.07
N TYR A 50 0.70 4.33 19.10
CA TYR A 50 1.71 4.49 20.15
C TYR A 50 2.29 5.90 20.17
N ILE A 51 2.69 6.45 19.01
CA ILE A 51 3.32 7.77 18.92
C ILE A 51 2.30 8.89 19.19
N ARG A 52 1.07 8.75 18.68
CA ARG A 52 0.05 9.80 18.78
C ARG A 52 -0.66 9.83 20.12
N ASP A 53 -1.01 8.65 20.64
CA ASP A 53 -1.96 8.50 21.75
C ASP A 53 -1.37 7.77 22.98
N ASP A 54 -0.05 7.50 23.00
CA ASP A 54 0.63 6.70 24.03
C ASP A 54 -0.01 5.31 24.26
N THR A 55 -0.70 4.77 23.24
CA THR A 55 -1.36 3.46 23.33
C THR A 55 -0.29 2.35 23.38
N PRO A 56 -0.28 1.48 24.40
CA PRO A 56 0.72 0.42 24.50
C PRO A 56 0.74 -0.50 23.27
N LEU A 57 1.95 -0.84 22.82
CA LEU A 57 2.10 -1.81 21.74
C LEU A 57 1.55 -3.18 22.17
N PRO A 58 0.88 -3.91 21.25
CA PRO A 58 0.42 -5.26 21.52
C PRO A 58 1.61 -6.20 21.80
N ALA A 59 1.39 -7.18 22.69
CA ALA A 59 2.38 -8.16 23.10
C ALA A 59 2.68 -9.20 22.02
#